data_AF-A0A6A4ZWR6-F1
#
_entry.id   AF-A0A6A4ZWR6-F1
#
_cell.length_a   1.000
_cell.length_b   1.000
_cell.length_c   1.000
_cell.angle_alpha   90.00
_cell.angle_beta   90.00
_cell.angle_gamma   90.00
#
_symmetry.space_group_name_H-M   'P 1'
#
loop_
_entity.id
_entity.type
_entity.pdbx_description
1 polymer ?
#
loop_
_entity_poly.entity_id
_entity_poly.type
_entity_poly.pdbx_seq_one_letter_code
_entity_poly.pdbx_strand_id
1 'polypeptide(L)'
;MHNPAAALLTARLLPICSCFVSLPESFVRQHLQHVNPNFGATILRFSWPQGATVEAAYVGWVGDIAQSDDMELSLEFAQCMQLTDAMDAMSGLRISVSVVPSMPVAQSVEMEPSSPDDWEIIQLHAGYLESDILRQVCVVQHNQVIPIRIQQHTVVHLITRLPSDMYTVS
;
A
#
# COMPACT_ATOMS: atom_id res chain seq x y z
N MET A 1 23.27 3.42 -12.88
CA MET A 1 22.13 2.61 -12.40
C MET A 1 20.86 3.19 -12.99
N HIS A 2 20.24 2.47 -13.91
CA HIS A 2 19.04 2.91 -14.62
C HIS A 2 17.85 2.70 -13.67
N ASN A 3 17.22 3.77 -13.20
CA ASN A 3 15.96 3.66 -12.46
C ASN A 3 14.91 3.17 -13.47
N PRO A 4 14.34 1.96 -13.34
CA PRO A 4 13.31 1.50 -14.27
C PRO A 4 12.18 2.53 -14.28
N ALA A 5 11.89 3.06 -15.47
CA ALA A 5 11.22 4.34 -15.70
C ALA A 5 10.06 4.62 -14.73
N ALA A 6 10.30 5.52 -13.76
CA ALA A 6 9.24 6.04 -12.91
C ALA A 6 8.27 6.89 -13.74
N ALA A 7 6.97 6.71 -13.56
CA ALA A 7 5.95 7.56 -14.16
C ALA A 7 5.33 8.46 -13.10
N LEU A 8 4.86 9.64 -13.51
CA LEU A 8 4.11 10.53 -12.65
C LEU A 8 2.62 10.33 -12.90
N LEU A 9 1.90 9.96 -11.86
CA LEU A 9 0.46 9.71 -11.90
C LEU A 9 -0.25 10.55 -10.83
N THR A 10 -1.46 10.99 -11.14
CA THR A 10 -2.42 11.50 -10.16
C THR A 10 -3.19 10.34 -9.54
N ALA A 11 -3.73 10.55 -8.33
CA ALA A 11 -4.49 9.55 -7.60
C ALA A 11 -5.92 10.03 -7.32
N ARG A 12 -6.86 9.10 -7.45
CA ARG A 12 -8.25 9.25 -7.03
C ARG A 12 -8.50 8.34 -5.83
N LEU A 13 -8.87 8.95 -4.71
CA LEU A 13 -9.17 8.25 -3.47
C LEU A 13 -10.62 7.78 -3.47
N LEU A 14 -10.83 6.51 -3.14
CA LEU A 14 -12.14 5.85 -3.16
C LEU A 14 -12.53 5.39 -1.75
N PRO A 15 -13.82 5.41 -1.37
CA PRO A 15 -14.32 4.92 -0.09
C PRO A 15 -14.44 3.39 -0.10
N ILE A 16 -13.33 2.73 -0.41
CA ILE A 16 -13.13 1.29 -0.40
C ILE A 16 -11.99 1.02 0.60
N CYS A 17 -11.88 -0.20 1.11
CA CYS A 17 -10.68 -0.59 1.86
C CYS A 17 -10.00 -1.75 1.14
N SER A 18 -8.75 -1.49 0.77
CA SER A 18 -7.84 -2.32 0.02
C SER A 18 -6.45 -1.73 0.26
N CYS A 19 -5.45 -2.58 0.48
CA CYS A 19 -4.04 -2.14 0.50
C CYS A 19 -3.38 -2.29 -0.88
N PHE A 20 -4.17 -2.53 -1.93
CA PHE A 20 -3.73 -2.61 -3.31
C PHE A 20 -4.18 -1.37 -4.10
N VAL A 21 -3.40 -1.02 -5.11
CA VAL A 21 -3.72 0.05 -6.07
C VAL A 21 -4.41 -0.54 -7.30
N SER A 22 -5.31 0.22 -7.93
CA SER A 22 -5.68 0.00 -9.34
C SER A 22 -4.94 1.00 -10.22
N LEU A 23 -4.33 0.52 -11.30
CA LEU A 23 -3.47 1.35 -12.15
C LEU A 23 -4.15 1.71 -13.47
N PRO A 24 -3.87 2.90 -14.04
CA PRO A 24 -4.31 3.24 -15.40
C PRO A 24 -3.80 2.21 -16.41
N GLU A 25 -4.66 1.83 -17.36
CA GLU A 25 -4.31 0.83 -18.38
C GLU A 25 -3.07 1.25 -19.20
N SER A 26 -2.93 2.55 -19.46
CA SER A 26 -1.77 3.15 -20.14
C SER A 26 -0.46 2.89 -19.37
N PHE A 27 -0.47 3.07 -18.06
CA PHE A 27 0.68 2.78 -17.20
C PHE A 27 1.03 1.29 -17.22
N VAL A 28 0.02 0.41 -17.08
CA VAL A 28 0.23 -1.06 -17.09
C VAL A 28 0.86 -1.51 -18.41
N ARG A 29 0.34 -1.06 -19.56
CA ARG A 29 0.90 -1.41 -20.87
C ARG A 29 2.34 -0.94 -21.05
N GLN A 30 2.68 0.25 -20.56
CA GLN A 30 4.00 0.85 -20.78
C GLN A 30 5.06 0.32 -19.80
N HIS A 31 4.70 0.12 -18.53
CA HIS A 31 5.65 -0.14 -17.45
C HIS A 31 5.60 -1.59 -16.93
N LEU A 32 4.48 -2.31 -17.10
CA LEU A 32 4.25 -3.64 -16.52
C LEU A 32 4.05 -4.74 -17.57
N GLN A 33 4.43 -4.53 -18.83
CA GLN A 33 4.23 -5.50 -19.93
C GLN A 33 4.84 -6.90 -19.70
N HIS A 34 5.90 -7.00 -18.89
CA HIS A 34 6.59 -8.26 -18.57
C HIS A 34 6.16 -8.85 -17.23
N VAL A 35 5.28 -8.16 -16.52
CA VAL A 35 4.76 -8.61 -15.23
C VAL A 35 3.59 -9.55 -15.49
N ASN A 36 3.65 -10.73 -14.90
CA ASN A 36 2.52 -11.66 -14.93
C ASN A 36 1.82 -11.62 -13.55
N PRO A 37 0.63 -10.99 -13.46
CA PRO A 37 -0.09 -10.82 -12.20
C PRO A 37 -0.53 -12.15 -11.57
N ASN A 38 -0.52 -13.26 -12.31
CA ASN A 38 -0.83 -14.58 -11.77
C ASN A 38 0.27 -15.15 -10.86
N PHE A 39 1.47 -14.56 -10.84
CA PHE A 39 2.56 -14.96 -9.94
C PHE A 39 2.59 -14.17 -8.62
N GLY A 40 1.55 -13.39 -8.34
CA GLY A 40 1.41 -12.62 -7.10
C GLY A 40 1.40 -11.11 -7.35
N ALA A 41 1.43 -10.36 -6.25
CA ALA A 41 1.41 -8.90 -6.30
C ALA A 41 2.72 -8.34 -6.87
N THR A 42 2.59 -7.34 -7.72
CA THR A 42 3.71 -6.49 -8.14
C THR A 42 3.90 -5.38 -7.13
N ILE A 43 5.10 -5.23 -6.61
CA ILE A 43 5.39 -4.19 -5.64
C ILE A 43 5.82 -2.92 -6.37
N LEU A 44 5.18 -1.82 -6.00
CA LEU A 44 5.43 -0.49 -6.53
C LEU A 44 5.95 0.39 -5.40
N ARG A 45 6.91 1.25 -5.72
CA ARG A 45 7.32 2.34 -4.86
C ARG A 45 6.64 3.62 -5.32
N PHE A 46 5.83 4.18 -4.44
CA PHE A 46 5.26 5.51 -4.56
C PHE A 46 6.19 6.51 -3.88
N SER A 47 6.32 7.70 -4.45
CA SER A 47 7.00 8.81 -3.80
C SER A 47 6.36 10.13 -4.16
N TRP A 48 6.21 10.99 -3.16
CA TRP A 48 5.61 12.30 -3.32
C TRP A 48 6.30 13.32 -2.41
N PRO A 49 6.30 14.61 -2.78
CA PRO A 49 6.77 15.67 -1.89
C PRO A 49 5.79 15.88 -0.72
N GLN A 50 6.33 16.09 0.48
CA GLN A 50 5.58 16.51 1.66
C GLN A 50 6.36 17.59 2.40
N GLY A 51 5.98 18.85 2.19
CA GLY A 51 6.76 19.99 2.67
C GLY A 51 8.17 20.00 2.07
N ALA A 52 9.19 19.85 2.92
CA ALA A 52 10.61 19.82 2.51
C ALA A 52 11.17 18.41 2.33
N THR A 53 10.40 17.36 2.65
CA THR A 53 10.82 15.95 2.52
C THR A 53 10.14 15.30 1.32
N VAL A 54 10.68 14.16 0.90
CA VAL A 54 10.03 13.27 -0.07
C VAL A 54 9.67 12.01 0.69
N GLU A 55 8.37 11.77 0.85
CA GLU A 55 7.87 10.56 1.46
C GLU A 55 7.79 9.44 0.43
N ALA A 56 7.77 8.21 0.93
CA ALA A 56 7.63 7.03 0.10
C ALA A 56 6.78 5.96 0.77
N ALA A 57 6.03 5.23 -0.05
CA ALA A 57 5.31 4.04 0.37
C ALA A 57 5.48 2.93 -0.65
N TYR A 58 5.31 1.69 -0.17
CA TYR A 58 5.29 0.51 -1.01
C TYR A 58 3.86 -0.03 -1.07
N VAL A 59 3.39 -0.26 -2.29
CA VAL A 59 2.01 -0.64 -2.55
C VAL A 59 1.98 -1.81 -3.52
N GLY A 60 1.12 -2.79 -3.25
CA GLY A 60 0.90 -3.91 -4.14
C GLY A 60 -0.07 -3.59 -5.27
N TRP A 61 0.18 -4.17 -6.43
CA TRP A 61 -0.77 -4.25 -7.52
C TRP A 61 -1.01 -5.72 -7.89
N VAL A 62 -2.28 -6.13 -7.93
CA VAL A 62 -2.68 -7.53 -8.18
C VAL A 62 -3.40 -7.73 -9.51
N GLY A 63 -3.30 -6.76 -10.42
CA GLY A 63 -3.89 -6.83 -11.76
C GLY A 63 -5.04 -5.85 -12.01
N ASP A 64 -5.50 -5.14 -10.97
CA ASP A 64 -6.64 -4.23 -11.09
C ASP A 64 -6.34 -3.02 -11.99
N ILE A 65 -7.27 -2.73 -12.91
CA ILE A 65 -7.18 -1.61 -13.84
C ILE A 65 -8.13 -0.50 -13.39
N ALA A 66 -7.61 0.71 -13.26
CA ALA A 66 -8.37 1.89 -12.90
C ALA A 66 -9.38 2.27 -13.99
N GLN A 67 -10.46 2.95 -13.60
CA GLN A 67 -11.52 3.40 -14.51
C GLN A 67 -11.22 4.74 -15.20
N SER A 68 -10.09 5.39 -14.87
CA SER A 68 -9.61 6.62 -15.52
C SER A 68 -8.10 6.58 -15.71
N ASP A 69 -7.54 7.70 -16.18
CA ASP A 69 -6.09 7.92 -16.27
C ASP A 69 -5.43 8.18 -14.90
N ASP A 70 -6.20 8.26 -13.82
CA ASP A 70 -5.71 8.35 -12.45
C ASP A 70 -5.56 6.95 -11.85
N MET A 71 -4.53 6.74 -11.02
CA MET A 71 -4.51 5.55 -10.17
C MET A 71 -5.62 5.63 -9.12
N GLU A 72 -6.16 4.50 -8.69
CA GLU A 72 -7.20 4.44 -7.67
C GLU A 72 -6.65 3.79 -6.40
N LEU A 73 -6.90 4.42 -5.25
CA LEU A 73 -6.47 3.96 -3.94
C LEU A 73 -7.63 4.05 -2.94
N SER A 74 -7.62 3.15 -1.95
CA SER A 74 -8.44 3.30 -0.75
C SER A 74 -8.12 4.61 -0.05
N LEU A 75 -9.16 5.37 0.32
CA LEU A 75 -9.03 6.58 1.13
C LEU A 75 -8.38 6.24 2.49
N GLU A 76 -8.85 5.19 3.14
CA GLU A 76 -8.34 4.72 4.43
C GLU A 76 -6.86 4.32 4.34
N PHE A 77 -6.46 3.63 3.27
CA PHE A 77 -5.06 3.27 3.08
C PHE A 77 -4.18 4.49 2.77
N ALA A 78 -4.69 5.43 1.98
CA ALA A 78 -3.99 6.69 1.71
C ALA A 78 -3.79 7.54 2.97
N GLN A 79 -4.77 7.55 3.89
CA GLN A 79 -4.63 8.19 5.21
C GLN A 79 -3.53 7.53 6.05
N CYS A 80 -3.48 6.19 6.07
CA CYS A 80 -2.43 5.45 6.79
C CYS A 80 -1.02 5.76 6.27
N MET A 81 -0.90 6.14 4.99
CA MET A 81 0.36 6.57 4.37
C MET A 81 0.60 8.08 4.44
N GLN A 82 -0.28 8.85 5.08
CA GLN A 82 -0.26 10.33 5.10
C GLN A 82 -0.33 10.98 3.71
N LEU A 83 -0.78 10.23 2.69
CA LEU A 83 -0.91 10.74 1.33
C LEU A 83 -2.03 11.78 1.21
N THR A 84 -3.10 11.64 2.00
CA THR A 84 -4.19 12.62 2.05
C THR A 84 -3.69 14.02 2.42
N ASP A 85 -2.82 14.11 3.42
CA ASP A 85 -2.29 15.39 3.90
C ASP A 85 -1.47 16.08 2.80
N ALA A 86 -0.69 15.31 2.04
CA ALA A 86 0.06 15.81 0.90
C ALA A 86 -0.85 16.25 -0.26
N MET A 87 -1.94 15.52 -0.53
CA MET A 87 -2.92 15.87 -1.57
C MET A 87 -3.72 17.13 -1.20
N ASP A 88 -4.07 17.30 0.08
CA ASP A 88 -4.77 18.48 0.58
C ASP A 88 -3.86 19.73 0.54
N ALA A 89 -2.57 19.56 0.84
CA ALA A 89 -1.59 20.64 0.75
C ALA A 89 -1.25 21.04 -0.70
N MET A 90 -1.38 20.13 -1.66
CA MET A 90 -1.03 20.37 -3.06
C MET A 90 -2.05 19.75 -4.03
N SER A 91 -2.96 20.59 -4.51
CA SER A 91 -3.92 20.20 -5.55
C SER A 91 -3.21 19.68 -6.80
N GLY A 92 -3.67 18.53 -7.30
CA GLY A 92 -3.06 17.88 -8.46
C GLY A 92 -1.71 17.23 -8.17
N LEU A 93 -1.44 16.85 -6.91
CA LEU A 93 -0.25 16.11 -6.50
C LEU A 93 0.04 14.96 -7.48
N ARG A 94 1.24 14.99 -8.06
CA ARG A 94 1.74 13.91 -8.92
C ARG A 94 2.66 13.00 -8.13
N ILE A 95 2.28 11.74 -8.04
CA ILE A 95 3.01 10.69 -7.34
C ILE A 95 3.94 10.01 -8.35
N SER A 96 5.21 9.90 -8.00
CA SER A 96 6.17 9.10 -8.74
C SER A 96 5.95 7.62 -8.42
N VAL A 97 5.67 6.83 -9.46
CA VAL A 97 5.40 5.39 -9.36
C VAL A 97 6.46 4.63 -10.12
N SER A 98 7.12 3.69 -9.45
CA SER A 98 8.16 2.84 -10.02
C SER A 98 8.03 1.39 -9.57
N VAL A 99 8.42 0.45 -10.42
CA VAL A 99 8.39 -0.99 -10.09
C VAL A 99 9.58 -1.32 -9.19
N VAL A 100 9.31 -2.05 -8.11
CA VAL A 100 10.37 -2.60 -7.25
C VAL A 100 10.70 -4.02 -7.74
N PRO A 101 11.89 -4.24 -8.31
CA PRO A 101 12.22 -5.50 -8.97
C PRO A 101 12.40 -6.67 -7.99
N SER A 102 12.77 -6.38 -6.75
CA SER A 102 12.96 -7.37 -5.69
C SER A 102 12.69 -6.75 -4.33
N MET A 103 11.93 -7.44 -3.50
CA MET A 103 11.64 -7.07 -2.11
C MET A 103 12.14 -8.20 -1.21
N PRO A 104 12.79 -7.90 -0.07
CA PRO A 104 13.09 -8.94 0.90
C PRO A 104 11.78 -9.54 1.44
N VAL A 105 11.74 -10.88 1.57
CA VAL A 105 10.56 -11.59 2.08
C VAL A 105 10.70 -11.73 3.60
N ALA A 106 9.76 -11.16 4.34
CA ALA A 106 9.68 -11.36 5.78
C ALA A 106 9.13 -12.76 6.08
N GLN A 107 9.85 -13.53 6.91
CA GLN A 107 9.35 -14.84 7.39
C GLN A 107 8.25 -14.68 8.44
N SER A 108 8.28 -13.58 9.20
CA SER A 108 7.29 -13.21 10.19
C SER A 108 7.17 -11.69 10.26
N VAL A 109 5.97 -11.18 10.50
CA VAL A 109 5.71 -9.77 10.78
C VAL A 109 4.88 -9.72 12.05
N GLU A 110 5.34 -8.98 13.05
CA GLU A 110 4.53 -8.70 14.22
C GLU A 110 3.56 -7.56 13.89
N MET A 111 2.31 -7.68 14.33
CA MET A 111 1.29 -6.65 14.14
C MET A 111 0.56 -6.40 15.45
N GLU A 112 0.39 -5.14 15.81
CA GLU A 112 -0.32 -4.73 17.02
C GLU A 112 -1.49 -3.79 16.68
N PRO A 113 -2.63 -3.87 17.40
CA PRO A 113 -3.74 -2.93 17.22
C PRO A 113 -3.29 -1.49 17.46
N SER A 114 -3.72 -0.56 16.61
CA SER A 114 -3.29 0.84 16.69
C SER A 114 -3.97 1.60 17.84
N SER A 115 -5.11 1.10 18.32
CA SER A 115 -5.93 1.72 19.35
C SER A 115 -6.62 0.69 20.25
N PRO A 116 -7.13 1.09 21.44
CA PRO A 116 -7.95 0.23 22.28
C PRO A 116 -9.23 -0.27 21.59
N ASP A 117 -9.82 0.56 20.72
CA ASP A 117 -11.02 0.18 19.95
C ASP A 117 -10.68 -0.91 18.92
N ASP A 118 -9.56 -0.78 18.21
CA ASP A 118 -9.05 -1.83 17.33
C ASP A 118 -8.79 -3.13 18.10
N TRP A 119 -8.23 -3.01 19.32
CA TRP A 119 -7.95 -4.16 20.18
C TRP A 119 -9.25 -4.90 20.54
N GLU A 120 -10.28 -4.20 20.98
CA GLU A 120 -11.57 -4.80 21.33
C GLU A 120 -12.19 -5.53 20.13
N ILE A 121 -12.19 -4.90 18.95
CA ILE A 121 -12.71 -5.52 17.72
C ILE A 121 -11.90 -6.77 17.38
N ILE A 122 -10.58 -6.73 17.47
CA ILE A 122 -9.72 -7.86 17.14
C ILE A 122 -9.93 -9.02 18.11
N GLN A 123 -10.09 -8.77 19.41
CA GLN A 123 -10.36 -9.83 20.40
C GLN A 123 -11.63 -10.62 20.07
N LEU A 124 -12.66 -9.95 19.55
CA LEU A 124 -13.92 -10.60 19.14
C LEU A 124 -13.78 -11.45 17.86
N HIS A 125 -12.75 -11.23 17.06
CA HIS A 125 -12.59 -11.82 15.71
C HIS A 125 -11.25 -12.53 15.48
N ALA A 126 -10.48 -12.83 16.54
CA ALA A 126 -9.10 -13.31 16.47
C ALA A 126 -8.91 -14.54 15.57
N GLY A 127 -9.93 -15.42 15.46
CA GLY A 127 -9.86 -16.62 14.62
C GLY A 127 -9.77 -16.38 13.10
N TYR A 128 -10.08 -15.18 12.62
CA TYR A 128 -10.04 -14.85 11.19
C TYR A 128 -8.92 -13.90 10.81
N LEU A 129 -8.34 -13.21 11.81
CA LEU A 129 -7.45 -12.07 11.64
C LEU A 129 -6.29 -12.36 10.67
N GLU A 130 -5.55 -13.44 10.91
CA GLU A 130 -4.39 -13.79 10.07
C GLU A 130 -4.79 -14.01 8.61
N SER A 131 -5.89 -14.72 8.38
CA SER A 131 -6.37 -15.00 7.03
C SER A 131 -6.89 -13.74 6.32
N ASP A 132 -7.46 -12.79 7.07
CA ASP A 132 -7.90 -11.50 6.53
C ASP A 132 -6.71 -10.59 6.21
N ILE A 133 -5.67 -10.59 7.05
CA ILE A 133 -4.41 -9.88 6.80
C ILE A 133 -3.75 -10.39 5.52
N LEU A 134 -3.53 -11.70 5.40
CA LEU A 134 -2.82 -12.31 4.26
C LEU A 134 -3.52 -12.11 2.92
N ARG A 135 -4.84 -11.89 2.92
CA ARG A 135 -5.60 -11.57 1.69
C ARG A 135 -5.52 -10.11 1.30
N GLN A 136 -5.28 -9.22 2.25
CA GLN A 136 -5.36 -7.77 2.05
C GLN A 136 -3.99 -7.11 1.95
N VAL A 137 -2.93 -7.75 2.42
CA VAL A 137 -1.59 -7.17 2.51
C VAL A 137 -0.56 -8.06 1.81
N CYS A 138 0.26 -7.47 0.96
CA CYS A 138 1.39 -8.15 0.31
C CYS A 138 2.75 -7.49 0.58
N VAL A 139 2.75 -6.27 1.12
CA VAL A 139 3.95 -5.49 1.42
C VAL A 139 3.67 -4.60 2.63
N VAL A 140 4.67 -4.45 3.49
CA VAL A 140 4.61 -3.64 4.70
C VAL A 140 5.95 -2.94 4.92
N GLN A 141 5.94 -1.85 5.67
CA GLN A 141 7.13 -1.15 6.16
C GLN A 141 7.16 -1.17 7.68
N HIS A 142 8.34 -1.11 8.30
CA HIS A 142 8.41 -1.04 9.75
C HIS A 142 7.70 0.22 10.30
N ASN A 143 6.92 0.06 11.37
CA ASN A 143 6.06 1.07 11.98
C ASN A 143 4.98 1.65 11.05
N GLN A 144 4.59 0.92 10.01
CA GLN A 144 3.48 1.33 9.15
C GLN A 144 2.14 0.93 9.78
N VAL A 145 1.19 1.87 9.78
CA VAL A 145 -0.23 1.58 10.04
C VAL A 145 -0.86 1.03 8.77
N ILE A 146 -1.62 -0.07 8.87
CA ILE A 146 -2.32 -0.69 7.73
C ILE A 146 -3.79 -0.95 8.10
N PRO A 147 -4.75 -0.56 7.25
CA PRO A 147 -6.16 -0.85 7.47
C PRO A 147 -6.51 -2.26 6.98
N ILE A 148 -7.11 -3.07 7.85
CA ILE A 148 -7.54 -4.43 7.55
C ILE A 148 -9.04 -4.54 7.76
N ARG A 149 -9.77 -5.02 6.75
CA ARG A 149 -11.17 -5.36 6.93
C ARG A 149 -11.31 -6.77 7.49
N ILE A 150 -11.92 -6.87 8.65
CA ILE A 150 -12.22 -8.12 9.32
C ILE A 150 -13.60 -8.61 8.87
N GLN A 151 -13.67 -9.86 8.39
CA GLN A 151 -14.89 -10.54 7.94
C GLN A 151 -15.78 -9.70 7.01
N GLN A 152 -15.19 -8.83 6.19
CA GLN A 152 -15.93 -7.95 5.25
C GLN A 152 -16.84 -6.89 5.91
N HIS A 153 -16.79 -6.68 7.23
CA HIS A 153 -17.72 -5.80 7.94
C HIS A 153 -17.05 -4.58 8.60
N THR A 154 -15.91 -4.78 9.25
CA THR A 154 -15.29 -3.74 10.09
C THR A 154 -13.84 -3.56 9.71
N VAL A 155 -13.37 -2.30 9.63
CA VAL A 155 -11.95 -1.99 9.40
C VAL A 155 -11.28 -1.76 10.75
N VAL A 156 -10.14 -2.41 10.95
CA VAL A 156 -9.22 -2.17 12.08
C VAL A 156 -7.88 -1.70 11.55
N HIS A 157 -7.12 -1.01 12.39
CA HIS A 157 -5.79 -0.54 12.06
C HIS A 157 -4.74 -1.31 12.85
N LEU A 158 -3.72 -1.80 12.13
CA LEU A 158 -2.60 -2.55 12.69
C LEU A 158 -1.30 -1.81 12.42
N ILE A 159 -0.47 -1.67 13.45
CA ILE A 159 0.91 -1.19 13.34
C ILE A 159 1.80 -2.40 13.10
N THR A 160 2.62 -2.32 12.06
CA THR A 160 3.51 -3.41 11.64
C THR A 160 4.90 -3.26 12.25
N ARG A 161 5.48 -4.37 12.70
CA ARG A 161 6.82 -4.47 13.28
C ARG A 161 7.59 -5.55 12.53
N LEU A 162 8.46 -5.10 11.64
CA LEU A 162 9.39 -5.98 10.93
C LEU A 162 10.50 -6.52 11.87
N PRO A 163 11.01 -7.73 11.62
CA PRO A 163 12.21 -8.25 12.28
C PRO A 163 13.43 -7.34 12.14
N SER A 164 14.32 -7.34 13.13
CA SER A 164 15.42 -6.38 13.21
C SER A 164 16.53 -6.55 12.17
N ASP A 165 16.66 -7.75 11.62
CA ASP A 165 17.53 -8.09 10.50
C ASP A 165 17.05 -7.52 9.16
N MET A 166 15.81 -7.02 9.08
CA MET A 166 15.24 -6.44 7.86
C MET A 166 15.36 -4.91 7.77
N TYR A 167 15.85 -4.21 8.81
CA TYR A 167 15.97 -2.74 8.81
C TYR A 167 17.07 -2.20 7.88
N THR A 168 17.93 -3.07 7.33
CA THR A 168 19.24 -2.67 6.78
C THR A 168 19.31 -2.62 5.26
N VAL A 169 18.21 -2.82 4.53
CA VAL A 169 18.26 -2.75 3.05
C VAL A 169 17.87 -1.36 2.58
N SER A 170 18.88 -0.49 2.49
CA SER A 170 18.83 0.85 1.89
C SER A 170 19.14 0.84 0.39
#